data_AF-A0A368WCW2-F1
#
_entry.id   AF-A0A368WCW2-F1
#
_cell.length_a   1.000
_cell.length_b   1.000
_cell.length_c   1.000
_cell.angle_alpha   90.00
_cell.angle_beta   90.00
_cell.angle_gamma   90.00
#
_symmetry.space_group_name_H-M   'P 1'
#
loop_
_entity.id
_entity.type
_entity.pdbx_description
1 polymer ?
#
loop_
_entity_poly.entity_id
_entity_poly.type
_entity_poly.pdbx_seq_one_letter_code
_entity_poly.pdbx_strand_id
1 'polypeptide(L)'
;MKSLISLIKKEFRQLNILIIVSTLIITVWEWFLISRSENWPQGLSFGLGFIPLFFLPMIMLFLAYNSYRSEWGNNTIYLLKILPRKGYEINFAKFFPAFSYYLILSGALILVNIYFHQGFLAGVFRQIPETLGREVFKEFLVLAYITYLISGIQIYLITQFSYLVATFFNRFRLLISILVFILSHYLILRIGGFLNYLFNWLPDLPITIFTESPAGVSESTIYIGSAPFIVIVLMMVGLFFLNSRLLASDVDV
;
A
#
# COMPACT_ATOMS: atom_id res chain seq x y z
N MET A 1 -6.03 2.86 -32.64
CA MET A 1 -5.19 2.20 -31.61
C MET A 1 -5.80 2.43 -30.24
N LYS A 2 -6.05 1.40 -29.43
CA LYS A 2 -6.57 1.58 -28.06
C LYS A 2 -5.50 2.29 -27.21
N SER A 3 -5.85 3.41 -26.61
CA SER A 3 -4.99 4.20 -25.73
C SER A 3 -4.73 3.45 -24.41
N LEU A 4 -3.57 3.66 -23.76
CA LEU A 4 -3.30 3.20 -22.39
C LEU A 4 -4.48 3.54 -21.43
N ILE A 5 -5.07 4.71 -21.62
CA ILE A 5 -6.23 5.20 -20.87
C ILE A 5 -7.43 4.26 -21.02
N SER A 6 -7.62 3.66 -22.20
CA SER A 6 -8.73 2.72 -22.43
C SER A 6 -8.53 1.40 -21.69
N LEU A 7 -7.28 0.94 -21.51
CA LEU A 7 -6.95 -0.22 -20.69
C LEU A 7 -7.20 0.08 -19.21
N ILE A 8 -6.68 1.22 -18.72
CA ILE A 8 -6.92 1.69 -17.35
C ILE A 8 -8.42 1.80 -17.07
N LYS A 9 -9.20 2.39 -18.00
CA LYS A 9 -10.66 2.51 -17.86
C LYS A 9 -11.39 1.16 -17.89
N LYS A 10 -10.85 0.13 -18.56
CA LYS A 10 -11.39 -1.24 -18.50
C LYS A 10 -11.16 -1.82 -17.11
N GLU A 11 -9.94 -1.70 -16.59
CA GLU A 11 -9.54 -2.25 -15.29
C GLU A 11 -10.31 -1.55 -14.14
N PHE A 12 -10.50 -0.22 -14.18
CA PHE A 12 -11.40 0.47 -13.24
C PHE A 12 -12.83 -0.08 -13.26
N ARG A 13 -13.39 -0.34 -14.45
CA ARG A 13 -14.75 -0.91 -14.57
C ARG A 13 -14.85 -2.29 -13.93
N GLN A 14 -13.80 -3.10 -13.98
CA GLN A 14 -13.76 -4.39 -13.32
C GLN A 14 -13.73 -4.25 -11.79
N LEU A 15 -13.12 -3.18 -11.27
CA LEU A 15 -13.06 -2.88 -9.84
C LEU A 15 -14.33 -2.21 -9.29
N ASN A 16 -15.22 -1.69 -10.14
CA ASN A 16 -16.40 -0.92 -9.70
C ASN A 16 -17.22 -1.60 -8.60
N ILE A 17 -17.51 -2.91 -8.74
CA ILE A 17 -18.30 -3.64 -7.74
C ILE A 17 -17.56 -3.66 -6.40
N LEU A 18 -16.26 -3.95 -6.41
CA LEU A 18 -15.43 -3.95 -5.20
C LEU A 18 -15.39 -2.55 -4.57
N ILE A 19 -15.22 -1.50 -5.38
CA ILE A 19 -15.23 -0.09 -4.92
C ILE A 19 -16.55 0.22 -4.22
N ILE A 20 -17.69 -0.09 -4.85
CA ILE A 20 -19.02 0.20 -4.30
C ILE A 20 -19.23 -0.57 -2.99
N VAL A 21 -18.97 -1.87 -2.98
CA VAL A 21 -19.19 -2.73 -1.80
C VAL A 21 -18.29 -2.31 -0.64
N SER A 22 -17.00 -2.10 -0.89
CA SER A 22 -16.05 -1.67 0.15
C SER A 22 -16.40 -0.29 0.71
N THR A 23 -16.76 0.66 -0.16
CA THR A 23 -17.19 2.01 0.27
C THR A 23 -18.45 1.93 1.12
N LEU A 24 -19.43 1.11 0.74
CA LEU A 24 -20.67 0.93 1.51
C LEU A 24 -20.38 0.31 2.88
N ILE A 25 -19.58 -0.75 2.94
CA ILE A 25 -19.19 -1.39 4.21
C ILE A 25 -18.50 -0.39 5.13
N ILE A 26 -17.52 0.37 4.62
CA ILE A 26 -16.80 1.39 5.41
C ILE A 26 -17.77 2.48 5.85
N THR A 27 -18.64 2.96 4.97
CA THR A 27 -19.60 4.02 5.32
C THR A 27 -20.56 3.57 6.42
N VAL A 28 -21.08 2.34 6.33
CA VAL A 28 -21.95 1.76 7.36
C VAL A 28 -21.19 1.58 8.68
N TRP A 29 -19.93 1.15 8.62
CA TRP A 29 -19.06 1.00 9.79
C TRP A 29 -18.81 2.34 10.49
N GLU A 30 -18.40 3.36 9.74
CA GLU A 30 -18.16 4.70 10.27
C GLU A 30 -19.45 5.31 10.83
N TRP A 31 -20.58 5.16 10.12
CA TRP A 31 -21.88 5.61 10.61
C TRP A 31 -22.26 4.95 11.94
N PHE A 32 -22.06 3.64 12.06
CA PHE A 32 -22.30 2.90 13.29
C PHE A 32 -21.45 3.44 14.45
N LEU A 33 -20.16 3.67 14.23
CA LEU A 33 -19.24 4.22 15.25
C LEU A 33 -19.64 5.64 15.67
N ILE A 34 -19.93 6.51 14.71
CA ILE A 34 -20.37 7.89 14.97
C ILE A 34 -21.64 7.90 15.84
N SER A 35 -22.63 7.05 15.51
CA SER A 35 -23.90 6.96 16.25
C SER A 35 -23.76 6.48 17.70
N ARG A 36 -22.65 5.81 18.03
CA ARG A 36 -22.37 5.27 19.37
C ARG A 36 -21.29 6.03 20.13
N SER A 37 -20.65 7.01 19.51
CA SER A 37 -19.52 7.75 20.06
C SER A 37 -19.81 8.42 21.40
N GLU A 38 -21.03 8.92 21.63
CA GLU A 38 -21.44 9.57 22.90
C GLU A 38 -21.60 8.59 24.07
N ASN A 39 -21.93 7.33 23.78
CA ASN A 39 -22.22 6.31 24.80
C ASN A 39 -21.01 5.43 25.11
N TRP A 40 -19.96 5.51 24.30
CA TRP A 40 -18.77 4.66 24.41
C TRP A 40 -17.63 5.39 25.13
N PRO A 41 -16.69 4.65 25.73
CA PRO A 41 -15.49 5.23 26.31
C PRO A 41 -14.78 6.15 25.31
N GLN A 42 -14.28 7.28 25.82
CA GLN A 42 -13.57 8.26 25.00
C GLN A 42 -12.41 7.60 24.24
N GLY A 43 -12.31 7.86 22.94
CA GLY A 43 -11.27 7.32 22.07
C GLY A 43 -11.54 5.91 21.50
N LEU A 44 -12.51 5.14 22.03
CA LEU A 44 -12.81 3.80 21.53
C LEU A 44 -13.34 3.85 20.08
N SER A 45 -14.30 4.74 19.82
CA SER A 45 -14.85 4.97 18.47
C SER A 45 -13.75 5.36 17.47
N PHE A 46 -12.84 6.24 17.87
CA PHE A 46 -11.71 6.67 17.05
C PHE A 46 -10.77 5.52 16.71
N GLY A 47 -10.39 4.69 17.69
CA GLY A 47 -9.53 3.53 17.44
C GLY A 47 -10.17 2.49 16.52
N LEU A 48 -11.45 2.18 16.74
CA LEU A 48 -12.19 1.21 15.94
C LEU A 48 -12.45 1.67 14.50
N GLY A 49 -12.47 2.98 14.24
CA GLY A 49 -12.59 3.54 12.89
C GLY A 49 -11.41 3.18 11.97
N PHE A 50 -10.25 2.85 12.53
CA PHE A 50 -9.08 2.43 11.74
C PHE A 50 -9.06 0.93 11.41
N ILE A 51 -9.98 0.11 11.95
CA ILE A 51 -10.03 -1.33 11.66
C ILE A 51 -10.07 -1.64 10.16
N PRO A 52 -10.84 -0.96 9.30
CA PRO A 52 -10.86 -1.26 7.87
C PRO A 52 -9.50 -1.03 7.19
N LEU A 53 -8.63 -0.16 7.73
CA LEU A 53 -7.25 -0.01 7.20
C LEU A 53 -6.44 -1.29 7.32
N PHE A 54 -6.72 -2.15 8.31
CA PHE A 54 -6.05 -3.45 8.43
C PHE A 54 -6.40 -4.39 7.28
N PHE A 55 -7.62 -4.31 6.76
CA PHE A 55 -8.10 -5.19 5.69
C PHE A 55 -7.69 -4.72 4.28
N LEU A 56 -7.42 -3.42 4.08
CA LEU A 56 -7.07 -2.91 2.75
C LEU A 56 -5.77 -3.49 2.16
N PRO A 57 -4.67 -3.69 2.92
CA PRO A 57 -3.50 -4.43 2.42
C PRO A 57 -3.83 -5.86 1.99
N MET A 58 -4.78 -6.53 2.69
CA MET A 58 -5.25 -7.86 2.30
C MET A 58 -6.06 -7.82 0.99
N ILE A 59 -6.81 -6.73 0.77
CA ILE A 59 -7.47 -6.50 -0.52
C ILE A 59 -6.43 -6.27 -1.63
N MET A 60 -5.30 -5.60 -1.36
CA MET A 60 -4.22 -5.47 -2.35
C MET A 60 -3.61 -6.82 -2.75
N LEU A 61 -3.43 -7.73 -1.80
CA LEU A 61 -3.05 -9.12 -2.08
C LEU A 61 -4.08 -9.79 -3.01
N PHE A 62 -5.38 -9.68 -2.68
CA PHE A 62 -6.45 -10.26 -3.49
C PHE A 62 -6.49 -9.67 -4.91
N LEU A 63 -6.33 -8.34 -5.05
CA LEU A 63 -6.31 -7.65 -6.34
C LEU A 63 -5.12 -8.07 -7.20
N ALA A 64 -3.92 -8.15 -6.61
CA ALA A 64 -2.72 -8.59 -7.30
C ALA A 64 -2.84 -10.02 -7.83
N TYR A 65 -3.38 -10.94 -7.02
CA TYR A 65 -3.57 -12.33 -7.41
C TYR A 65 -4.60 -12.46 -8.54
N ASN A 66 -5.73 -11.76 -8.45
CA ASN A 66 -6.81 -11.86 -9.44
C ASN A 66 -6.58 -11.02 -10.71
N SER A 67 -5.67 -10.05 -10.67
CA SER A 67 -5.30 -9.16 -11.78
C SER A 67 -4.97 -9.94 -13.06
N TYR A 68 -4.26 -11.06 -12.91
CA TYR A 68 -3.88 -11.93 -14.02
C TYR A 68 -4.64 -13.26 -14.01
N ARG A 69 -5.00 -13.81 -12.84
CA ARG A 69 -5.77 -15.05 -12.78
C ARG A 69 -7.06 -15.04 -13.59
N SER A 70 -7.79 -13.93 -13.59
CA SER A 70 -9.01 -13.78 -14.38
C SER A 70 -8.76 -13.87 -15.89
N GLU A 71 -7.67 -13.30 -16.38
CA GLU A 71 -7.30 -13.29 -17.81
C GLU A 71 -6.79 -14.68 -18.27
N TRP A 72 -6.05 -15.40 -17.41
CA TRP A 72 -5.64 -16.78 -17.69
C TRP A 72 -6.83 -17.76 -17.59
N GLY A 73 -7.68 -17.64 -16.57
CA GLY A 73 -8.84 -18.51 -16.39
C GLY A 73 -9.87 -18.37 -17.51
N ASN A 74 -10.01 -17.17 -18.09
CA ASN A 74 -10.93 -16.89 -19.18
C ASN A 74 -10.28 -17.04 -20.57
N ASN A 75 -9.05 -17.55 -20.68
CA ASN A 75 -8.29 -17.65 -21.94
C ASN A 75 -8.29 -16.33 -22.73
N THR A 76 -8.08 -15.19 -22.06
CA THR A 76 -8.04 -13.86 -22.70
C THR A 76 -6.66 -13.23 -22.65
N ILE A 77 -5.71 -13.89 -21.98
CA ILE A 77 -4.32 -13.42 -21.87
C ILE A 77 -3.63 -13.24 -23.23
N TYR A 78 -3.92 -14.09 -24.22
CA TYR A 78 -3.34 -13.95 -25.57
C TYR A 78 -3.79 -12.63 -26.23
N LEU A 79 -5.00 -12.14 -25.95
CA LEU A 79 -5.48 -10.86 -26.46
C LEU A 79 -4.68 -9.69 -25.88
N LEU A 80 -4.26 -9.79 -24.61
CA LEU A 80 -3.37 -8.80 -23.99
C LEU A 80 -1.97 -8.85 -24.60
N LYS A 81 -1.46 -10.04 -24.92
CA LYS A 81 -0.13 -10.26 -25.51
C LYS A 81 -0.03 -9.80 -26.99
N ILE A 82 -1.12 -9.90 -27.76
CA ILE A 82 -1.16 -9.46 -29.18
C ILE A 82 -1.21 -7.92 -29.31
N LEU A 83 -1.55 -7.20 -28.24
CA LEU A 83 -1.53 -5.74 -28.27
C LEU A 83 -0.10 -5.25 -28.60
N PRO A 84 0.09 -4.32 -29.56
CA PRO A 84 1.40 -3.74 -29.88
C PRO A 84 1.81 -2.75 -28.78
N ARG A 85 2.00 -3.26 -27.57
CA ARG A 85 2.19 -2.53 -26.32
C ARG A 85 3.28 -3.22 -25.52
N LYS A 86 4.11 -2.42 -24.84
CA LYS A 86 5.20 -2.93 -24.03
C LYS A 86 4.64 -3.54 -22.73
N GLY A 87 5.28 -4.58 -22.20
CA GLY A 87 4.80 -5.28 -21.00
C GLY A 87 4.59 -4.36 -19.78
N TYR A 88 5.39 -3.30 -19.64
CA TYR A 88 5.22 -2.33 -18.56
C TYR A 88 3.96 -1.48 -18.69
N GLU A 89 3.46 -1.23 -19.90
CA GLU A 89 2.22 -0.48 -20.12
C GLU A 89 1.01 -1.31 -19.66
N ILE A 90 1.05 -2.62 -19.94
CA ILE A 90 0.01 -3.57 -19.50
C ILE A 90 0.05 -3.72 -17.98
N ASN A 91 1.25 -3.89 -17.41
CA ASN A 91 1.40 -4.02 -15.97
C ASN A 91 0.97 -2.75 -15.22
N PHE A 92 1.32 -1.57 -15.75
CA PHE A 92 0.87 -0.29 -15.21
C PHE A 92 -0.65 -0.15 -15.26
N ALA A 93 -1.29 -0.57 -16.37
CA ALA A 93 -2.73 -0.48 -16.51
C ALA A 93 -3.49 -1.31 -15.47
N LYS A 94 -2.89 -2.40 -14.96
CA LYS A 94 -3.44 -3.25 -13.88
C LYS A 94 -3.11 -2.70 -12.48
N PHE A 95 -1.87 -2.25 -12.29
CA PHE A 95 -1.43 -1.68 -11.02
C PHE A 95 -2.14 -0.36 -10.67
N PHE A 96 -2.24 0.57 -11.62
CA PHE A 96 -2.70 1.93 -11.36
C PHE A 96 -4.13 2.01 -10.79
N PRO A 97 -5.14 1.27 -11.31
CA PRO A 97 -6.48 1.24 -10.71
C PRO A 97 -6.50 0.65 -9.30
N ALA A 98 -5.74 -0.42 -9.04
CA ALA A 98 -5.65 -1.02 -7.71
C ALA A 98 -4.99 -0.06 -6.71
N PHE A 99 -3.91 0.62 -7.13
CA PHE A 99 -3.26 1.65 -6.33
C PHE A 99 -4.18 2.85 -6.07
N SER A 100 -4.88 3.34 -7.10
CA SER A 100 -5.83 4.45 -6.96
C SER A 100 -6.96 4.10 -5.99
N TYR A 101 -7.51 2.88 -6.10
CA TYR A 101 -8.50 2.37 -5.15
C TYR A 101 -7.96 2.37 -3.71
N TYR A 102 -6.77 1.82 -3.49
CA TYR A 102 -6.15 1.75 -2.17
C TYR A 102 -5.87 3.14 -1.58
N LEU A 103 -5.33 4.06 -2.39
CA LEU A 103 -5.04 5.44 -2.00
C LEU A 103 -6.32 6.19 -1.62
N ILE A 104 -7.33 6.18 -2.50
CA ILE A 104 -8.56 6.94 -2.29
C ILE A 104 -9.32 6.41 -1.08
N LEU A 105 -9.48 5.09 -0.96
CA LEU A 105 -10.28 4.52 0.11
C LEU A 105 -9.61 4.67 1.48
N SER A 106 -8.29 4.43 1.58
CA SER A 106 -7.55 4.62 2.82
C SER A 106 -7.49 6.09 3.23
N GLY A 107 -7.24 7.00 2.27
CA GLY A 107 -7.20 8.44 2.53
C GLY A 107 -8.56 8.98 2.97
N ALA A 108 -9.64 8.58 2.29
CA ALA A 108 -11.00 8.97 2.67
C ALA A 108 -11.35 8.50 4.08
N LEU A 109 -11.03 7.25 4.43
CA LEU A 109 -11.28 6.70 5.77
C LEU A 109 -10.54 7.48 6.87
N ILE A 110 -9.26 7.79 6.65
CA ILE A 110 -8.46 8.58 7.59
C ILE A 110 -9.04 9.99 7.75
N LEU A 111 -9.39 10.64 6.64
CA LEU A 111 -9.98 11.99 6.67
C LEU A 111 -11.33 12.02 7.39
N VAL A 112 -12.20 11.04 7.13
CA VAL A 112 -13.50 10.90 7.81
C VAL A 112 -13.29 10.71 9.31
N ASN A 113 -12.40 9.80 9.72
CA ASN A 113 -12.13 9.56 11.14
C ASN A 113 -11.60 10.81 11.85
N ILE A 114 -10.65 11.53 11.23
CA ILE A 114 -10.11 12.78 11.78
C ILE A 114 -11.20 13.84 11.87
N TYR A 115 -12.06 13.97 10.86
CA TYR A 115 -13.12 14.98 10.81
C TYR A 115 -14.18 14.80 11.89
N PHE A 116 -14.66 13.57 12.10
CA PHE A 116 -15.72 13.32 13.10
C PHE A 116 -15.20 13.30 14.55
N HIS A 117 -13.91 13.02 14.75
CA HIS A 117 -13.31 12.95 16.09
C HIS A 117 -12.42 14.17 16.44
N GLN A 118 -12.64 15.32 15.79
CA GLN A 118 -11.87 16.56 16.05
C GLN A 118 -11.93 16.99 17.52
N GLY A 119 -13.07 16.83 18.19
CA GLY A 119 -13.23 17.18 19.60
C GLY A 119 -12.35 16.33 20.53
N PHE A 120 -12.29 15.03 20.26
CA PHE A 120 -11.39 14.11 20.97
C PHE A 120 -9.92 14.47 20.72
N LEU A 121 -9.54 14.68 19.46
CA LEU A 121 -8.18 15.08 19.09
C LEU A 121 -7.78 16.40 19.75
N ALA A 122 -8.67 17.40 19.79
CA ALA A 122 -8.42 18.66 20.49
C ALA A 122 -8.21 18.46 22.00
N GLY A 123 -8.95 17.54 22.62
CA GLY A 123 -8.74 17.14 24.02
C GLY A 123 -7.36 16.52 24.25
N VAL A 124 -6.95 15.61 23.37
CA VAL A 124 -5.60 15.00 23.40
C VAL A 124 -4.51 16.06 23.23
N PHE A 125 -4.65 16.95 22.25
CA PHE A 125 -3.66 18.01 22.01
C PHE A 125 -3.55 19.03 23.13
N ARG A 126 -4.61 19.28 23.91
CA ARG A 126 -4.56 20.15 25.09
C ARG A 126 -3.73 19.57 26.24
N GLN A 127 -3.57 18.25 26.27
CA GLN A 127 -2.76 17.56 27.28
C GLN A 127 -1.28 17.47 26.87
N ILE A 128 -0.96 17.78 25.62
CA ILE A 128 0.40 17.76 25.08
C ILE A 128 0.93 19.21 25.08
N PRO A 129 2.19 19.45 25.50
CA PRO A 129 2.79 20.79 25.40
C PRO A 129 2.64 21.39 23.99
N GLU A 130 2.29 22.67 23.88
CA GLU A 130 2.04 23.35 22.59
C GLU A 130 3.24 23.28 21.64
N THR A 131 4.46 23.19 22.18
CA THR A 131 5.73 23.03 21.44
C THR A 131 5.88 21.68 20.76
N LEU A 132 5.15 20.65 21.21
CA LEU A 132 5.24 19.26 20.77
C LEU A 132 4.05 18.82 19.90
N GLY A 133 2.86 19.41 20.12
CA GLY A 133 1.61 18.72 19.83
C GLY A 133 1.21 18.62 18.35
N ARG A 134 1.26 19.70 17.58
CA ARG A 134 0.59 19.74 16.26
C ARG A 134 1.50 19.45 15.07
N GLU A 135 2.73 19.95 15.07
CA GLU A 135 3.63 19.79 13.91
C GLU A 135 4.19 18.36 13.87
N VAL A 136 4.73 17.88 14.98
CA VAL A 136 5.22 16.50 15.13
C VAL A 136 4.13 15.48 14.82
N PHE A 137 2.89 15.71 15.27
CA PHE A 137 1.78 14.80 14.98
C PHE A 137 1.42 14.76 13.49
N LYS A 138 1.47 15.90 12.79
CA LYS A 138 1.25 15.94 11.34
C LYS A 138 2.36 15.18 10.60
N GLU A 139 3.61 15.42 10.95
CA GLU A 139 4.75 14.72 10.35
C GLU A 139 4.65 13.21 10.57
N PHE A 140 4.35 12.80 11.80
CA PHE A 140 4.13 11.40 12.14
C PHE A 140 2.99 10.78 11.32
N LEU A 141 1.83 11.44 11.22
CA LEU A 141 0.71 10.94 10.42
C LEU A 141 1.07 10.80 8.93
N VAL A 142 1.78 11.77 8.37
CA VAL A 142 2.23 11.73 6.98
C VAL A 142 3.19 10.56 6.76
N LEU A 143 4.20 10.40 7.62
CA LEU A 143 5.16 9.30 7.54
C LEU A 143 4.49 7.93 7.74
N ALA A 144 3.58 7.81 8.69
CA ALA A 144 2.81 6.59 8.93
C ALA A 144 1.95 6.24 7.72
N TYR A 145 1.28 7.23 7.10
CA TYR A 145 0.45 7.01 5.92
C TYR A 145 1.28 6.64 4.68
N ILE A 146 2.42 7.31 4.46
CA ILE A 146 3.34 6.94 3.37
C ILE A 146 3.85 5.50 3.56
N THR A 147 4.24 5.13 4.78
CA THR A 147 4.69 3.77 5.11
C THR A 147 3.59 2.74 4.85
N TYR A 148 2.35 3.07 5.21
CA TYR A 148 1.16 2.27 4.93
C TYR A 148 0.87 2.12 3.42
N LEU A 149 1.06 3.17 2.63
CA LEU A 149 0.92 3.10 1.17
C LEU A 149 1.98 2.19 0.56
N ILE A 150 3.24 2.36 0.99
CA ILE A 150 4.38 1.56 0.57
C ILE A 150 4.14 0.07 0.86
N SER A 151 3.71 -0.27 2.07
CA SER A 151 3.47 -1.68 2.43
C SER A 151 2.40 -2.34 1.54
N GLY A 152 1.31 -1.62 1.22
CA GLY A 152 0.28 -2.11 0.30
C GLY A 152 0.78 -2.32 -1.14
N ILE A 153 1.58 -1.38 -1.66
CA ILE A 153 2.23 -1.52 -2.98
C ILE A 153 3.16 -2.73 -2.99
N GLN A 154 3.97 -2.90 -1.94
CA GLN A 154 4.91 -4.00 -1.83
C GLN A 154 4.19 -5.35 -1.84
N ILE A 155 3.14 -5.51 -1.03
CA ILE A 155 2.31 -6.72 -1.00
C ILE A 155 1.76 -7.01 -2.40
N TYR A 156 1.20 -5.99 -3.07
CA TYR A 156 0.66 -6.15 -4.42
C TYR A 156 1.71 -6.67 -5.41
N LEU A 157 2.87 -6.02 -5.47
CA LEU A 157 3.91 -6.38 -6.45
C LEU A 157 4.47 -7.79 -6.21
N ILE A 158 4.67 -8.17 -4.95
CA ILE A 158 5.15 -9.51 -4.58
C ILE A 158 4.11 -10.58 -4.92
N THR A 159 2.84 -10.35 -4.59
CA THR A 159 1.76 -11.29 -4.93
C THR A 159 1.61 -11.43 -6.44
N GLN A 160 1.70 -10.34 -7.18
CA GLN A 160 1.64 -10.36 -8.64
C GLN A 160 2.82 -11.14 -9.24
N PHE A 161 4.04 -10.91 -8.74
CA PHE A 161 5.24 -11.64 -9.13
C PHE A 161 5.09 -13.15 -8.87
N SER A 162 4.68 -13.50 -7.66
CA SER A 162 4.43 -14.88 -7.24
C SER A 162 3.44 -15.60 -8.14
N TYR A 163 2.33 -14.94 -8.51
CA TYR A 163 1.35 -15.50 -9.42
C TYR A 163 1.93 -15.76 -10.82
N LEU A 164 2.65 -14.77 -11.38
CA LEU A 164 3.27 -14.90 -12.71
C LEU A 164 4.35 -15.99 -12.75
N VAL A 165 5.11 -16.20 -11.67
CA VAL A 165 6.06 -17.31 -11.60
C VAL A 165 5.32 -18.65 -11.53
N ALA A 166 4.21 -18.72 -10.78
CA ALA A 166 3.45 -19.96 -10.65
C ALA A 166 2.78 -20.40 -11.96
N THR A 167 2.49 -19.49 -12.92
CA THR A 167 1.89 -19.86 -14.20
C THR A 167 2.81 -20.70 -15.10
N PHE A 168 4.12 -20.64 -14.90
CA PHE A 168 5.09 -21.49 -15.62
C PHE A 168 5.03 -22.97 -15.23
N PHE A 169 4.33 -23.32 -14.15
CA PHE A 169 4.24 -24.69 -13.65
C PHE A 169 2.84 -25.27 -13.88
N ASN A 170 2.76 -26.53 -14.30
CA ASN A 170 1.46 -27.17 -14.60
C ASN A 170 0.77 -27.79 -13.38
N ARG A 171 1.52 -28.20 -12.35
CA ARG A 171 1.00 -28.81 -11.12
C ARG A 171 1.35 -27.96 -9.90
N PHE A 172 0.51 -28.02 -8.87
CA PHE A 172 0.72 -27.32 -7.59
C PHE A 172 0.93 -25.80 -7.69
N ARG A 173 0.32 -25.14 -8.69
CA ARG A 173 0.44 -23.68 -8.93
C ARG A 173 0.23 -22.84 -7.66
N LEU A 174 -0.78 -23.18 -6.85
CA LEU A 174 -1.05 -22.48 -5.59
C LEU A 174 0.13 -22.59 -4.60
N LEU A 175 0.66 -23.80 -4.40
CA LEU A 175 1.77 -24.04 -3.48
C LEU A 175 3.03 -23.31 -3.94
N ILE A 176 3.31 -23.33 -5.24
CA ILE A 176 4.44 -22.61 -5.83
C ILE A 176 4.27 -21.11 -5.66
N SER A 177 3.08 -20.57 -5.88
CA SER A 177 2.78 -19.16 -5.63
C SER A 177 3.05 -18.80 -4.17
N ILE A 178 2.55 -19.58 -3.21
CA ILE A 178 2.80 -19.33 -1.78
C ILE A 178 4.32 -19.37 -1.46
N LEU A 179 5.04 -20.37 -1.97
CA LEU A 179 6.48 -20.48 -1.77
C LEU A 179 7.23 -19.29 -2.37
N VAL A 180 6.92 -18.90 -3.60
CA VAL A 180 7.54 -17.74 -4.26
C VAL A 180 7.20 -16.45 -3.53
N PHE A 181 5.99 -16.31 -2.98
CA PHE A 181 5.60 -15.14 -2.19
C PHE A 181 6.49 -15.01 -0.94
N ILE A 182 6.63 -16.09 -0.17
CA ILE A 182 7.47 -16.13 1.04
C ILE A 182 8.94 -15.88 0.69
N LEU A 183 9.47 -16.58 -0.32
CA LEU A 183 10.87 -16.44 -0.76
C LEU A 183 11.16 -15.03 -1.29
N SER A 184 10.25 -14.44 -2.07
CA SER A 184 10.41 -13.08 -2.58
C SER A 184 10.44 -12.07 -1.44
N HIS A 185 9.55 -12.21 -0.46
CA HIS A 185 9.56 -11.36 0.73
C HIS A 185 10.88 -11.47 1.50
N TYR A 186 11.35 -12.70 1.74
CA TYR A 186 12.65 -12.96 2.37
C TYR A 186 13.82 -12.34 1.59
N LEU A 187 13.86 -12.53 0.27
CA LEU A 187 14.91 -11.98 -0.59
C LEU A 187 14.89 -10.44 -0.59
N ILE A 188 13.72 -9.82 -0.57
CA ILE A 188 13.62 -8.35 -0.50
C ILE A 188 14.23 -7.82 0.79
N LEU A 189 14.01 -8.49 1.93
CA LEU A 189 14.62 -8.10 3.19
C LEU A 189 16.15 -8.26 3.16
N ARG A 190 16.66 -9.37 2.60
CA ARG A 190 18.11 -9.63 2.51
C ARG A 190 18.82 -8.69 1.54
N ILE A 191 18.28 -8.55 0.33
CA ILE A 191 18.81 -7.64 -0.69
C ILE A 191 18.67 -6.20 -0.21
N GLY A 192 17.55 -5.84 0.43
CA GLY A 192 17.34 -4.52 1.03
C GLY A 192 18.39 -4.19 2.08
N GLY A 193 18.73 -5.13 2.98
CA GLY A 193 19.80 -4.95 3.94
C GLY A 193 21.18 -4.74 3.29
N PHE A 194 21.50 -5.51 2.26
CA PHE A 194 22.74 -5.35 1.50
C PHE A 194 22.80 -4.00 0.77
N LEU A 195 21.72 -3.61 0.08
CA LEU A 195 21.63 -2.33 -0.60
C LEU A 195 21.69 -1.16 0.39
N ASN A 196 21.10 -1.27 1.56
CA ASN A 196 21.21 -0.25 2.61
C ASN A 196 22.67 -0.02 3.02
N TYR A 197 23.45 -1.09 3.17
CA TYR A 197 24.88 -0.97 3.43
C TYR A 197 25.61 -0.29 2.27
N LEU A 198 25.29 -0.65 1.02
CA LEU A 198 25.87 -0.02 -0.17
C LEU A 198 25.53 1.47 -0.30
N PHE A 199 24.34 1.86 0.17
CA PHE A 199 23.79 3.22 0.10
C PHE A 199 24.02 4.05 1.35
N ASN A 200 24.83 3.57 2.30
CA ASN A 200 25.13 4.28 3.55
C ASN A 200 25.90 5.60 3.37
N TRP A 201 26.31 5.93 2.14
CA TRP A 201 26.92 7.22 1.79
C TRP A 201 25.89 8.34 1.55
N LEU A 202 24.60 8.01 1.45
CA LEU A 202 23.55 9.02 1.27
C LEU A 202 23.35 9.85 2.54
N PRO A 203 23.02 11.15 2.41
CA PRO A 203 22.88 12.03 3.56
C PRO A 203 21.70 11.60 4.43
N ASP A 204 21.87 11.68 5.74
CA ASP A 204 20.79 11.40 6.68
C ASP A 204 19.75 12.53 6.67
N LEU A 205 18.50 12.17 6.93
CA LEU A 205 17.38 13.09 7.06
C LEU A 205 17.32 13.55 8.53
N PRO A 206 17.52 14.86 8.81
CA PRO A 206 17.36 15.38 10.15
C PRO A 206 15.87 15.40 10.50
N ILE A 207 15.50 14.72 11.58
CA ILE A 207 14.17 14.78 12.18
C ILE A 207 14.33 15.37 13.56
N THR A 208 13.72 16.53 13.77
CA THR A 208 13.65 17.16 15.08
C THR A 208 12.66 16.39 15.94
N ILE A 209 13.14 15.82 17.04
CA ILE A 209 12.30 15.24 18.07
C ILE A 209 12.44 16.07 19.35
N PHE A 210 11.36 16.11 20.11
CA PHE A 210 11.32 16.79 21.39
C PHE A 210 11.24 15.72 22.48
N THR A 211 12.21 15.73 23.39
CA THR A 211 12.25 14.81 24.53
C THR A 211 11.86 15.56 25.79
N GLU A 212 10.89 15.03 26.53
CA GLU A 212 10.53 15.55 27.84
C GLU A 212 11.46 14.98 28.90
N SER A 213 12.18 15.85 29.61
CA SER A 213 13.07 15.52 30.72
C SER A 213 12.54 16.21 31.99
N PRO A 214 12.87 15.72 33.21
CA PRO A 214 12.51 16.41 34.46
C PRO A 214 12.98 17.88 34.53
N ALA A 215 13.91 18.29 33.67
CA ALA A 215 14.42 19.67 33.54
C ALA A 215 13.70 20.53 32.48
N GLY A 216 12.71 19.99 31.76
CA GLY A 216 11.98 20.67 30.68
C GLY A 216 11.98 19.91 29.35
N VAL A 217 11.44 20.55 28.31
CA VAL A 217 11.44 20.01 26.93
C VAL A 217 12.76 20.37 26.26
N SER A 218 13.54 19.36 25.89
CA SER A 218 14.75 19.56 25.09
C SER A 218 14.52 19.13 23.65
N GLU A 219 14.95 19.98 22.71
CA GLU A 219 14.99 19.68 21.29
C GLU A 219 16.23 18.84 20.98
N SER A 220 16.05 17.72 20.29
CA SER A 220 17.15 16.89 19.80
C SER A 220 16.88 16.48 18.36
N THR A 221 17.88 16.64 17.49
CA THR A 221 17.78 16.18 16.11
C THR A 221 18.27 14.73 16.04
N ILE A 222 17.37 13.82 15.66
CA ILE A 222 17.75 12.46 15.26
C ILE A 222 17.97 12.45 13.75
N TYR A 223 19.04 11.80 13.33
CA TYR A 223 19.34 11.57 11.92
C TYR A 223 18.78 10.21 11.52
N ILE A 224 17.78 10.19 10.64
CA ILE A 224 17.25 8.96 10.04
C ILE A 224 17.96 8.74 8.72
N GLY A 225 18.58 7.57 8.55
CA GLY A 225 19.20 7.21 7.28
C GLY A 225 18.21 7.33 6.12
N SER A 226 18.60 8.04 5.05
CA SER A 226 17.78 8.17 3.83
C SER A 226 17.85 6.91 2.94
N ALA A 227 18.89 6.11 3.10
CA ALA A 227 19.16 4.91 2.31
C ALA A 227 17.98 3.90 2.27
N PRO A 228 17.30 3.56 3.39
CA PRO A 228 16.16 2.64 3.38
C PRO A 228 15.02 3.07 2.45
N PHE A 229 14.73 4.37 2.36
CA PHE A 229 13.67 4.86 1.49
C PHE A 229 14.03 4.67 0.01
N ILE A 230 15.26 5.00 -0.37
CA ILE A 230 15.76 4.84 -1.75
C ILE A 230 15.80 3.36 -2.12
N VAL A 231 16.26 2.50 -1.22
CA VAL A 231 16.32 1.05 -1.42
C VAL A 231 14.93 0.47 -1.63
N ILE A 232 13.94 0.85 -0.81
CA ILE A 232 12.56 0.38 -0.96
C ILE A 232 12.00 0.76 -2.33
N VAL A 233 12.17 2.02 -2.76
CA VAL A 233 11.71 2.48 -4.07
C VAL A 233 12.39 1.71 -5.20
N LEU A 234 13.71 1.52 -5.11
CA LEU A 234 14.48 0.77 -6.11
C LEU A 234 14.00 -0.69 -6.21
N MET A 235 13.76 -1.34 -5.07
CA MET A 235 13.24 -2.72 -5.03
C MET A 235 11.83 -2.82 -5.64
N MET A 236 10.95 -1.87 -5.36
CA MET A 236 9.61 -1.82 -5.95
C MET A 236 9.65 -1.61 -7.46
N VAL A 237 10.46 -0.66 -7.93
CA VAL A 237 10.64 -0.40 -9.35
C VAL A 237 11.22 -1.64 -10.04
N GLY A 238 12.22 -2.28 -9.44
CA GLY A 238 12.81 -3.53 -9.91
C GLY A 238 11.77 -4.64 -10.05
N LEU A 239 10.96 -4.88 -9.01
CA LEU A 239 9.87 -5.87 -9.04
C LEU A 239 8.81 -5.55 -10.10
N PHE A 240 8.43 -4.28 -10.24
CA PHE A 240 7.48 -3.86 -11.26
C PHE A 240 7.97 -4.18 -12.69
N PHE A 241 9.24 -3.89 -12.98
CA PHE A 241 9.83 -4.22 -14.28
C PHE A 241 10.07 -5.72 -14.46
N LEU A 242 10.43 -6.46 -13.40
CA LEU A 242 10.52 -7.92 -13.44
C LEU A 242 9.16 -8.54 -13.78
N ASN A 243 8.06 -8.11 -13.15
CA ASN A 243 6.70 -8.54 -13.50
C ASN A 243 6.38 -8.26 -14.97
N SER A 244 6.74 -7.06 -15.42
CA SER A 244 6.52 -6.63 -16.80
C SER A 244 7.29 -7.47 -17.82
N ARG A 245 8.51 -7.89 -17.45
CA ARG A 245 9.36 -8.76 -18.29
C ARG A 245 8.86 -10.19 -18.29
N LEU A 246 8.46 -10.74 -17.15
CA LEU A 246 7.88 -12.09 -17.05
C LEU A 246 6.61 -12.23 -17.91
N LEU A 247 5.77 -11.20 -17.90
CA LEU A 247 4.57 -11.15 -18.76
C LEU A 247 4.94 -11.23 -20.25
N ALA A 248 6.04 -10.58 -20.64
CA ALA A 248 6.50 -10.53 -22.03
C ALA A 248 7.26 -11.79 -22.47
N SER A 249 7.88 -12.53 -21.54
CA SER A 249 8.67 -13.73 -21.86
C SER A 249 7.86 -15.03 -21.96
N ASP A 250 6.62 -15.04 -21.46
CA ASP A 250 5.73 -16.22 -21.44
C ASP A 250 5.13 -16.52 -22.84
N VAL A 251 5.94 -16.47 -23.90
CA VAL A 251 5.49 -16.57 -25.31
C VAL A 251 5.29 -18.01 -25.80
N ASP A 252 5.79 -19.03 -25.10
CA ASP A 252 5.78 -20.39 -25.64
C ASP A 252 5.07 -21.38 -24.71
N VAL A 253 3.77 -21.59 -24.92
CA VAL A 253 3.08 -22.91 -24.96
C VAL A 253 1.86 -22.83 -25.88
#